data_AF-A0ABD1QBK5-F1
#
_entry.id   AF-A0ABD1QBK5-F1
#
_cell.length_a   1.000
_cell.length_b   1.000
_cell.length_c   1.000
_cell.angle_alpha   90.00
_cell.angle_beta   90.00
_cell.angle_gamma   90.00
#
_symmetry.space_group_name_H-M   'P 1'
#
loop_
_entity.id
_entity.type
_entity.pdbx_description
1 polymer ?
#
loop_
_entity_poly.entity_id
_entity_poly.type
_entity_poly.pdbx_seq_one_letter_code
_entity_poly.pdbx_strand_id
1 'polypeptide(L)'
;MDFFIFFTIFSSVFLLTKAHEPNNTSYGRVYPGIRYPFRIQDEQPHHSGHPGFELFFRQNKTYIHFPTYGDLIVKTISYDTRKLNLIDPKNCVPDVFLNLNLSLTPFSYYYVLKEYTYINCSSHLSTSFVQVPCLSGLNHHVYIVETSISPPISCNFVKTVAIPFSYSPYLSDNSFGLSFTWNLTGECDDAGIGCQSETLLHNKGLFGVANDKVIGLIAFIFLAVTLFYAKMALHKVFDLVKEKEKLGEIKVGKVLGEYEALNPATVSKSDIKVLIH
;
A
#
# COMPACT_ATOMS: atom_id res chain seq x y z
N MET A 1 17.91 27.87 28.32
CA MET A 1 18.26 27.72 26.88
C MET A 1 18.49 26.26 26.51
N ASP A 2 18.41 25.34 27.46
CA ASP A 2 18.88 23.95 27.29
C ASP A 2 17.85 23.03 26.61
N PHE A 3 16.56 23.34 26.68
CA PHE A 3 15.50 22.55 26.04
C PHE A 3 15.53 22.64 24.51
N PHE A 4 15.85 23.82 23.96
CA PHE A 4 15.96 24.03 22.52
C PHE A 4 17.19 23.36 21.90
N ILE A 5 18.28 23.26 22.66
CA ILE A 5 19.52 22.58 22.22
C ILE A 5 19.32 21.07 22.14
N PHE A 6 18.54 20.48 23.05
CA PHE A 6 18.23 19.05 23.00
C PHE A 6 17.36 18.68 21.78
N PHE A 7 16.39 19.53 21.43
CA PHE A 7 15.49 19.30 20.29
C PHE A 7 16.20 19.44 18.93
N THR A 8 17.16 20.37 18.82
CA THR A 8 17.96 20.55 17.59
C THR A 8 18.96 19.43 17.38
N ILE A 9 19.56 18.88 18.43
CA ILE A 9 20.45 17.71 18.35
C ILE A 9 19.66 16.43 18.04
N PHE A 10 18.43 16.31 18.55
CA PHE A 10 17.59 15.14 18.23
C PHE A 10 17.10 15.16 16.78
N SER A 11 16.67 16.33 16.27
CA SER A 11 16.26 16.51 14.86
C SER A 11 17.36 16.20 13.85
N SER A 12 18.62 16.56 14.16
CA SER A 12 19.76 16.25 13.28
C SER A 12 20.12 14.76 13.24
N VAL A 13 19.79 13.99 14.28
CA VAL A 13 19.94 12.51 14.29
C VAL A 13 18.88 11.83 13.41
N PHE A 14 17.66 12.40 13.30
CA PHE A 14 16.64 11.90 12.37
C PHE A 14 16.91 12.29 10.90
N LEU A 15 17.59 13.41 10.65
CA LEU A 15 18.03 13.79 9.29
C LEU A 15 19.25 13.00 8.80
N LEU A 16 19.88 12.20 9.68
CA LEU A 16 21.03 11.36 9.35
C LEU A 16 20.69 9.85 9.37
N THR A 17 19.44 9.45 9.14
CA THR A 17 19.18 8.14 8.53
C THR A 17 19.30 8.30 7.03
N LYS A 18 20.51 8.06 6.52
CA LYS A 18 20.75 7.87 5.09
C LYS A 18 19.65 6.98 4.51
N ALA A 19 19.15 7.38 3.34
CA ALA A 19 18.46 6.49 2.43
C ALA A 19 19.19 5.15 2.42
N HIS A 20 18.52 4.11 2.90
CA HIS A 20 18.93 2.75 2.61
C HIS A 20 18.65 2.57 1.12
N GLU A 21 19.67 2.80 0.28
CA GLU A 21 19.67 2.22 -1.05
C GLU A 21 19.51 0.71 -0.84
N PRO A 22 18.47 0.07 -1.39
CA PRO A 22 18.42 -1.37 -1.40
C PRO A 22 19.61 -1.82 -2.22
N ASN A 23 20.52 -2.52 -1.54
CA ASN A 23 21.68 -3.16 -2.12
C ASN A 23 21.17 -4.26 -3.07
N ASN A 24 20.83 -3.91 -4.31
CA ASN A 24 20.52 -4.86 -5.36
C ASN A 24 21.82 -5.46 -5.87
N THR A 25 22.42 -6.33 -5.06
CA THR A 25 23.35 -7.34 -5.56
C THR A 25 22.55 -8.52 -6.09
N SER A 26 22.05 -8.39 -7.31
CA SER A 26 21.93 -9.53 -8.21
C SER A 26 22.52 -9.13 -9.56
N TYR A 27 23.61 -9.79 -9.94
CA TYR A 27 24.09 -9.82 -11.31
C TYR A 27 23.10 -10.66 -12.14
N GLY A 28 21.89 -10.16 -12.30
CA GLY A 28 20.93 -10.58 -13.32
C GLY A 28 20.86 -9.45 -14.33
N ARG A 29 20.62 -9.76 -15.60
CA ARG A 29 20.49 -8.75 -16.65
C ARG A 29 19.23 -7.95 -16.33
N VAL A 30 19.35 -6.85 -15.58
CA VAL A 30 18.19 -6.00 -15.24
C VAL A 30 17.61 -5.52 -16.56
N TYR A 31 16.53 -6.15 -17.02
CA TYR A 31 15.80 -5.71 -18.20
C TYR A 31 15.15 -4.37 -17.85
N PRO A 32 15.67 -3.25 -18.37
CA PRO A 32 15.18 -1.94 -17.98
C PRO A 32 13.72 -1.85 -18.42
N GLY A 33 12.81 -1.71 -17.45
CA GLY A 33 11.38 -1.50 -17.72
C GLY A 33 10.45 -2.60 -17.20
N ILE A 34 10.94 -3.78 -16.80
CA ILE A 34 10.09 -4.78 -16.11
C ILE A 34 10.07 -4.48 -14.61
N ARG A 35 8.88 -4.23 -14.10
CA ARG A 35 8.58 -3.93 -12.69
C ARG A 35 7.50 -4.90 -12.18
N TYR A 36 7.39 -4.97 -10.86
CA TYR A 36 6.29 -5.65 -10.18
C TYR A 36 4.93 -5.23 -10.80
N PRO A 37 3.98 -6.16 -11.02
CA PRO A 37 3.99 -7.58 -10.64
C PRO A 37 4.75 -8.53 -11.57
N PHE A 38 5.21 -8.06 -12.73
CA PHE A 38 5.89 -8.89 -13.71
C PHE A 38 7.31 -9.25 -13.30
N ARG A 39 7.73 -10.47 -13.63
CA ARG A 39 9.06 -11.01 -13.36
C ARG A 39 9.58 -11.82 -14.53
N ILE A 40 10.90 -11.91 -14.68
CA ILE A 40 11.55 -12.79 -15.67
C ILE A 40 11.87 -14.13 -14.99
N GLN A 41 11.34 -15.24 -15.54
CA GLN A 41 11.41 -16.56 -14.93
C GLN A 41 12.85 -17.07 -14.69
N ASP A 42 13.80 -16.69 -15.56
CA ASP A 42 15.16 -17.23 -15.55
C ASP A 42 16.20 -16.37 -14.80
N GLU A 43 15.82 -15.18 -14.31
CA GLU A 43 16.79 -14.21 -13.75
C GLU A 43 16.44 -13.66 -12.36
N GLN A 44 15.31 -14.07 -11.78
CA GLN A 44 14.87 -13.62 -10.46
C GLN A 44 14.68 -14.80 -9.50
N PRO A 45 15.17 -14.74 -8.23
CA PRO A 45 14.92 -15.77 -7.25
C PRO A 45 13.41 -15.98 -7.09
N HIS A 46 12.97 -17.23 -6.86
CA HIS A 46 11.56 -17.64 -6.78
C HIS A 46 10.67 -16.81 -5.84
N HIS A 47 11.27 -15.98 -4.97
CA HIS A 47 10.61 -15.14 -3.98
C HIS A 47 10.32 -13.71 -4.45
N SER A 48 10.70 -13.31 -5.67
CA SER A 48 10.41 -11.97 -6.20
C SER A 48 9.40 -12.03 -7.36
N GLY A 49 8.19 -11.53 -7.11
CA GLY A 49 7.11 -11.33 -8.10
C GLY A 49 5.86 -12.16 -7.84
N HIS A 50 4.74 -11.79 -8.48
CA HIS A 50 3.43 -12.38 -8.22
C HIS A 50 3.19 -13.60 -9.13
N PRO A 51 2.68 -14.74 -8.61
CA PRO A 51 2.35 -15.90 -9.43
C PRO A 51 1.39 -15.54 -10.57
N GLY A 52 1.65 -16.03 -11.78
CA GLY A 52 0.86 -15.74 -12.98
C GLY A 52 1.32 -14.52 -13.76
N PHE A 53 2.36 -13.82 -13.32
CA PHE A 53 3.00 -12.70 -14.03
C PHE A 53 4.40 -13.02 -14.55
N GLU A 54 4.71 -14.31 -14.70
CA GLU A 54 5.96 -14.79 -15.25
C GLU A 54 6.08 -14.44 -16.73
N LEU A 55 7.18 -13.76 -17.05
CA LEU A 55 7.65 -13.49 -18.39
C LEU A 55 8.88 -14.35 -18.66
N PHE A 56 9.06 -14.74 -19.91
CA PHE A 56 10.29 -15.41 -20.35
C PHE A 56 10.74 -14.85 -21.69
N PHE A 57 12.02 -15.03 -21.99
CA PHE A 57 12.63 -14.49 -23.19
C PHE A 57 12.94 -15.60 -24.19
N ARG A 58 12.55 -15.41 -25.45
CA ARG A 58 12.87 -16.32 -26.54
C ARG A 58 13.15 -15.50 -27.79
N GLN A 59 14.32 -15.69 -28.40
CA GLN A 59 14.67 -15.08 -29.70
C GLN A 59 14.41 -13.56 -29.76
N ASN A 60 14.92 -12.78 -28.80
CA ASN A 60 14.76 -11.31 -28.78
C ASN A 60 13.32 -10.80 -28.55
N LYS A 61 12.42 -11.66 -28.08
CA LYS A 61 11.06 -11.30 -27.71
C LYS A 61 10.75 -11.77 -26.31
N THR A 62 9.93 -10.99 -25.62
CA THR A 62 9.38 -11.32 -24.31
C THR A 62 8.03 -11.99 -24.51
N TYR A 63 7.80 -13.06 -23.77
CA TYR A 63 6.58 -13.85 -23.83
C TYR A 63 5.96 -13.98 -22.45
N ILE A 64 4.66 -14.20 -22.45
CA ILE A 64 3.87 -14.61 -21.30
C ILE A 64 3.11 -15.89 -21.66
N HIS A 65 3.04 -16.84 -20.74
CA HIS A 65 2.37 -18.11 -20.96
C HIS A 65 0.95 -18.09 -20.38
N PHE A 66 -0.03 -18.46 -21.20
CA PHE A 66 -1.41 -18.68 -20.76
C PHE A 66 -1.75 -20.18 -20.81
N PRO A 67 -2.14 -20.81 -19.69
CA PRO A 67 -2.33 -22.27 -19.64
C PRO A 67 -3.31 -22.85 -20.67
N THR A 68 -4.33 -22.09 -21.07
CA THR A 68 -5.40 -22.56 -21.97
C THR A 68 -5.18 -22.24 -23.45
N TYR A 69 -4.20 -21.39 -23.78
CA TYR A 69 -3.92 -20.98 -25.16
C TYR A 69 -2.47 -21.22 -25.57
N GLY A 70 -1.52 -20.94 -24.68
CA GLY A 70 -0.08 -21.01 -24.91
C GLY A 70 0.61 -19.65 -24.81
N ASP A 71 1.72 -19.53 -25.53
CA ASP A 71 2.64 -18.39 -25.43
C ASP A 71 2.16 -17.21 -26.28
N LEU A 72 2.03 -16.03 -25.66
CA LEU A 72 1.77 -14.77 -26.35
C LEU A 72 2.96 -13.83 -26.21
N ILE A 73 3.23 -13.04 -27.25
CA ILE A 73 4.34 -12.07 -27.25
C ILE A 73 3.88 -10.82 -26.51
N VAL A 74 4.69 -10.34 -25.57
CA VAL A 74 4.48 -9.05 -24.92
C VAL A 74 4.91 -7.93 -25.86
N LYS A 75 3.96 -7.08 -26.26
CA LYS A 75 4.22 -5.89 -27.08
C LYS A 75 4.63 -4.72 -26.20
N THR A 76 3.78 -4.37 -25.23
CA THR A 76 4.06 -3.31 -24.25
C THR A 76 3.36 -3.61 -22.93
N ILE A 77 4.00 -3.15 -21.85
CA ILE A 77 3.42 -3.12 -20.50
C ILE A 77 3.34 -1.66 -20.08
N SER A 78 2.14 -1.16 -19.85
CA SER A 78 1.90 0.19 -19.33
C SER A 78 1.46 0.07 -17.88
N TYR A 79 2.34 0.40 -16.94
CA TYR A 79 2.11 0.27 -15.50
C TYR A 79 1.05 1.26 -15.00
N ASP A 80 1.15 2.53 -15.40
CA ASP A 80 0.24 3.60 -14.97
C ASP A 80 -1.24 3.31 -15.28
N THR A 81 -1.49 2.66 -16.42
CA THR A 81 -2.84 2.27 -16.87
C THR A 81 -3.15 0.80 -16.63
N ARG A 82 -2.21 0.03 -16.05
CA ARG A 82 -2.28 -1.43 -15.90
C ARG A 82 -2.73 -2.12 -17.18
N LYS A 83 -2.06 -1.80 -18.30
CA LYS A 83 -2.39 -2.31 -19.63
C LYS A 83 -1.27 -3.20 -20.16
N LEU A 84 -1.60 -4.45 -20.46
CA LEU A 84 -0.73 -5.44 -21.09
C LEU A 84 -1.17 -5.60 -22.53
N ASN A 85 -0.39 -5.13 -23.49
CA ASN A 85 -0.64 -5.34 -24.91
C ASN A 85 0.13 -6.55 -25.39
N LEU A 86 -0.56 -7.47 -26.04
CA LEU A 86 -0.02 -8.74 -26.51
C LEU A 86 -0.12 -8.85 -28.03
N ILE A 87 0.70 -9.73 -28.58
CA ILE A 87 0.69 -10.14 -29.98
C ILE A 87 0.58 -11.66 -30.00
N ASP A 88 -0.35 -12.16 -30.80
CA ASP A 88 -0.41 -13.58 -31.13
C ASP A 88 0.68 -13.93 -32.15
N PRO A 89 1.60 -14.86 -31.87
CA PRO A 89 2.60 -15.31 -32.84
C PRO A 89 1.98 -15.92 -34.11
N LYS A 90 0.73 -16.41 -34.08
CA LYS A 90 0.02 -16.90 -35.27
C LYS A 90 -0.68 -15.79 -36.06
N ASN A 91 -0.61 -14.53 -35.59
CA ASN A 91 -1.27 -13.38 -36.19
C ASN A 91 -2.80 -13.54 -36.30
N CYS A 92 -3.42 -14.17 -35.30
CA CYS A 92 -4.86 -14.42 -35.25
C CYS A 92 -5.45 -14.14 -33.87
N VAL A 93 -5.54 -12.86 -33.51
CA VAL A 93 -6.19 -12.41 -32.26
C VAL A 93 -7.62 -12.99 -32.05
N PRO A 94 -8.48 -13.14 -33.08
CA PRO A 94 -9.76 -13.84 -32.93
C PRO A 94 -9.63 -15.29 -32.41
N ASP A 95 -8.59 -16.01 -32.81
CA ASP A 95 -8.32 -17.37 -32.29
C ASP A 95 -8.00 -17.34 -30.80
N VAL A 96 -7.24 -16.33 -30.35
CA VAL A 96 -6.95 -16.10 -28.94
C VAL A 96 -8.25 -15.91 -28.16
N PHE A 97 -9.11 -14.99 -28.59
CA PHE A 97 -10.37 -14.72 -27.91
C PHE A 97 -11.32 -15.92 -27.86
N LEU A 98 -11.29 -16.76 -28.90
CA LEU A 98 -12.12 -17.95 -28.98
C LEU A 98 -11.70 -19.02 -27.95
N ASN A 99 -10.40 -19.17 -27.73
CA ASN A 99 -9.81 -20.31 -27.04
C ASN A 99 -9.19 -19.99 -25.67
N LEU A 100 -8.80 -18.74 -25.43
CA LEU A 100 -8.21 -18.31 -24.17
C LEU A 100 -9.26 -18.24 -23.05
N ASN A 101 -8.96 -18.88 -21.93
CA ASN A 101 -9.69 -18.75 -20.69
C ASN A 101 -8.81 -18.07 -19.64
N LEU A 102 -9.24 -16.87 -19.21
CA LEU A 102 -8.56 -16.03 -18.24
C LEU A 102 -8.95 -16.32 -16.77
N SER A 103 -9.96 -17.16 -16.50
CA SER A 103 -10.50 -17.38 -15.15
C SER A 103 -9.48 -17.92 -14.13
N LEU A 104 -8.41 -18.58 -14.59
CA LEU A 104 -7.32 -19.10 -13.76
C LEU A 104 -6.06 -18.22 -13.82
N THR A 105 -6.19 -16.97 -14.26
CA THR A 105 -5.09 -16.02 -14.44
C THR A 105 -5.39 -14.72 -13.71
N PRO A 106 -4.38 -13.93 -13.36
CA PRO A 106 -4.58 -12.61 -12.72
C PRO A 106 -5.02 -11.52 -13.71
N PHE A 107 -5.34 -11.90 -14.95
CA PHE A 107 -5.67 -10.98 -16.03
C PHE A 107 -7.16 -10.98 -16.32
N SER A 108 -7.65 -9.81 -16.75
CA SER A 108 -8.96 -9.64 -17.36
C SER A 108 -8.81 -8.83 -18.65
N TYR A 109 -9.84 -8.80 -19.49
CA TYR A 109 -9.80 -7.97 -20.68
C TYR A 109 -9.79 -6.48 -20.31
N TYR A 110 -8.93 -5.69 -20.96
CA TYR A 110 -8.80 -4.26 -20.69
C TYR A 110 -10.05 -3.45 -21.08
N TYR A 111 -10.77 -3.93 -22.10
CA TYR A 111 -11.94 -3.26 -22.68
C TYR A 111 -13.23 -3.98 -22.27
N VAL A 112 -14.35 -3.23 -22.33
CA VAL A 112 -15.69 -3.75 -21.99
C VAL A 112 -16.07 -4.91 -22.90
N LEU A 113 -16.58 -5.97 -22.28
CA LEU A 113 -16.97 -7.20 -22.97
C LEU A 113 -18.39 -7.15 -23.49
N LYS A 114 -18.60 -7.80 -24.64
CA LYS A 114 -19.91 -8.16 -25.18
C LYS A 114 -19.88 -9.59 -25.67
N GLU A 115 -21.04 -10.23 -25.69
CA GLU A 115 -21.14 -11.58 -26.21
C GLU A 115 -21.15 -11.56 -27.74
N TYR A 116 -20.27 -12.38 -28.32
CA TYR A 116 -20.21 -12.61 -29.75
C TYR A 116 -20.20 -14.10 -30.04
N THR A 117 -20.86 -14.46 -31.13
CA THR A 117 -20.95 -15.84 -31.60
C THR A 117 -20.04 -16.04 -32.81
N TYR A 118 -19.20 -17.06 -32.73
CA TYR A 118 -18.42 -17.57 -33.84
C TYR A 118 -19.27 -18.58 -34.61
N ILE A 119 -19.38 -18.37 -35.92
CA ILE A 119 -20.09 -19.26 -36.83
C ILE A 119 -19.16 -19.69 -37.95
N ASN A 120 -19.35 -20.91 -38.44
CA ASN A 120 -18.59 -21.46 -39.55
C ASN A 120 -19.54 -21.90 -40.67
N CYS A 121 -19.40 -21.28 -41.84
CA CYS A 121 -20.27 -21.50 -42.98
C CYS A 121 -19.54 -22.25 -44.10
N SER A 122 -20.26 -23.09 -44.84
CA SER A 122 -19.74 -23.79 -46.02
C SER A 122 -19.64 -22.88 -47.26
N SER A 123 -20.32 -21.74 -47.25
CA SER A 123 -20.32 -20.73 -48.31
C SER A 123 -20.09 -19.35 -47.73
N HIS A 124 -19.60 -18.42 -48.56
CA HIS A 124 -19.53 -17.01 -48.18
C HIS A 124 -20.93 -16.45 -47.86
N LEU A 125 -20.99 -15.64 -46.82
CA LEU A 125 -22.15 -14.80 -46.50
C LEU A 125 -22.16 -13.52 -47.34
N SER A 126 -23.25 -12.75 -47.25
CA SER A 126 -23.36 -11.46 -47.93
C SER A 126 -22.21 -10.52 -47.52
N THR A 127 -21.94 -9.51 -48.35
CA THR A 127 -20.89 -8.50 -48.12
C THR A 127 -21.06 -7.68 -46.83
N SER A 128 -22.23 -7.75 -46.19
CA SER A 128 -22.48 -7.16 -44.88
C SER A 128 -21.73 -7.88 -43.75
N PHE A 129 -21.32 -9.13 -43.95
CA PHE A 129 -20.55 -9.90 -42.98
C PHE A 129 -19.07 -9.89 -43.33
N VAL A 130 -18.25 -9.46 -42.37
CA VAL A 130 -16.80 -9.48 -42.52
C VAL A 130 -16.25 -10.81 -42.03
N GLN A 131 -15.66 -11.57 -42.95
CA GLN A 131 -15.03 -12.85 -42.66
C GLN A 131 -13.76 -12.67 -41.82
N VAL A 132 -13.50 -13.59 -40.89
CA VAL A 132 -12.24 -13.70 -40.15
C VAL A 132 -11.24 -14.51 -40.97
N PRO A 133 -10.24 -13.90 -41.64
CA PRO A 133 -9.42 -14.61 -42.61
C PRO A 133 -8.52 -15.67 -41.96
N CYS A 134 -7.95 -15.38 -40.79
CA CYS A 134 -7.01 -16.29 -40.11
C CYS A 134 -7.68 -17.52 -39.47
N LEU A 135 -9.01 -17.53 -39.35
CA LEU A 135 -9.81 -18.69 -38.94
C LEU A 135 -10.54 -19.34 -40.11
N SER A 136 -10.37 -18.82 -41.33
CA SER A 136 -11.04 -19.30 -42.53
C SER A 136 -10.07 -20.01 -43.47
N GLY A 137 -10.63 -20.79 -44.39
CA GLY A 137 -9.87 -21.48 -45.42
C GLY A 137 -10.66 -21.63 -46.71
N LEU A 138 -10.28 -22.61 -47.53
CA LEU A 138 -10.86 -22.82 -48.86
C LEU A 138 -12.34 -23.22 -48.83
N ASN A 139 -12.73 -24.09 -47.88
CA ASN A 139 -14.07 -24.68 -47.79
C ASN A 139 -14.78 -24.37 -46.46
N HIS A 140 -14.28 -23.39 -45.70
CA HIS A 140 -14.87 -23.00 -44.43
C HIS A 140 -14.68 -21.50 -44.20
N HIS A 141 -15.75 -20.83 -43.83
CA HIS A 141 -15.81 -19.38 -43.72
C HIS A 141 -16.26 -19.01 -42.31
N VAL A 142 -15.34 -18.46 -41.52
CA VAL A 142 -15.61 -18.11 -40.12
C VAL A 142 -15.98 -16.64 -40.00
N TYR A 143 -17.03 -16.38 -39.23
CA TYR A 143 -17.54 -15.04 -38.94
C TYR A 143 -17.76 -14.87 -37.43
N ILE A 144 -17.66 -13.62 -36.97
CA ILE A 144 -18.00 -13.22 -35.61
C ILE A 144 -19.22 -12.30 -35.71
N VAL A 145 -20.34 -12.75 -35.15
CA VAL A 145 -21.63 -12.04 -35.20
C VAL A 145 -22.14 -11.74 -33.80
N GLU A 146 -22.99 -10.73 -33.66
CA GLU A 146 -23.69 -10.49 -32.40
C GLU A 146 -24.62 -11.67 -32.08
N THR A 147 -24.75 -12.03 -30.79
CA THR A 147 -25.57 -13.16 -30.34
C THR A 147 -27.06 -13.03 -30.69
N SER A 148 -27.54 -11.82 -30.94
CA SER A 148 -28.90 -11.52 -31.37
C SER A 148 -29.21 -12.01 -32.80
N ILE A 149 -28.19 -12.33 -33.59
CA ILE A 149 -28.34 -12.74 -34.98
C ILE A 149 -28.41 -14.27 -35.04
N SER A 150 -29.54 -14.80 -35.53
CA SER A 150 -29.66 -16.23 -35.81
C SER A 150 -28.73 -16.63 -36.96
N PRO A 151 -27.90 -17.68 -36.80
CA PRO A 151 -27.01 -18.13 -37.87
C PRO A 151 -27.83 -18.56 -39.11
N PRO A 152 -27.40 -18.19 -40.33
CA PRO A 152 -27.99 -18.69 -41.56
C PRO A 152 -27.93 -20.22 -41.64
N ILE A 153 -28.84 -20.84 -42.41
CA ILE A 153 -28.96 -22.31 -42.54
C ILE A 153 -27.64 -22.96 -43.02
N SER A 154 -26.83 -22.25 -43.81
CA SER A 154 -25.54 -22.73 -44.31
C SER A 154 -24.40 -22.65 -43.28
N CYS A 155 -24.67 -22.21 -42.06
CA CYS A 155 -23.69 -21.94 -41.02
C CYS A 155 -23.93 -22.79 -39.78
N ASN A 156 -22.85 -23.34 -39.25
CA ASN A 156 -22.84 -24.05 -37.98
C ASN A 156 -22.38 -23.12 -36.86
N PHE A 157 -23.00 -23.27 -35.70
CA PHE A 157 -22.55 -22.62 -34.47
C PHE A 157 -21.21 -23.23 -34.03
N VAL A 158 -20.24 -22.38 -33.69
CA VAL A 158 -18.94 -22.81 -33.14
C VAL A 158 -18.93 -22.60 -31.64
N LYS A 159 -19.03 -21.34 -31.19
CA LYS A 159 -18.95 -20.97 -29.77
C LYS A 159 -19.41 -19.53 -29.56
N THR A 160 -19.99 -19.23 -28.41
CA THR A 160 -20.22 -17.85 -27.93
C THR A 160 -19.18 -17.52 -26.86
N VAL A 161 -18.56 -16.34 -26.99
CA VAL A 161 -17.56 -15.84 -26.03
C VAL A 161 -17.79 -14.37 -25.74
N ALA A 162 -17.51 -13.95 -24.51
CA ALA A 162 -17.53 -12.56 -24.10
C ALA A 162 -16.18 -11.90 -24.43
N ILE A 163 -16.14 -11.06 -25.46
CA ILE A 163 -14.93 -10.44 -26.01
C ILE A 163 -15.16 -8.95 -26.27
N PRO A 164 -14.12 -8.11 -26.37
CA PRO A 164 -14.34 -6.66 -26.32
C PRO A 164 -14.81 -6.02 -27.62
N PHE A 165 -14.71 -6.74 -28.74
CA PHE A 165 -15.08 -6.22 -30.06
C PHE A 165 -15.42 -7.36 -31.03
N SER A 166 -16.29 -7.07 -31.99
CA SER A 166 -16.49 -7.90 -33.17
C SER A 166 -15.26 -7.89 -34.07
N TYR A 167 -15.23 -8.80 -35.06
CA TYR A 167 -14.17 -8.74 -36.06
C TYR A 167 -14.20 -7.43 -36.84
N SER A 168 -13.01 -6.87 -37.04
CA SER A 168 -12.75 -5.69 -37.86
C SER A 168 -11.43 -5.89 -38.57
N PRO A 169 -11.31 -5.58 -39.87
CA PRO A 169 -10.04 -5.66 -40.58
C PRO A 169 -8.92 -4.84 -39.93
N TYR A 170 -9.26 -3.78 -39.19
CA TYR A 170 -8.30 -2.94 -38.45
C TYR A 170 -7.68 -3.64 -37.23
N LEU A 171 -8.16 -4.83 -36.85
CA LEU A 171 -7.57 -5.65 -35.79
C LEU A 171 -6.44 -6.57 -36.31
N SER A 172 -6.26 -6.65 -37.63
CA SER A 172 -5.43 -7.67 -38.28
C SER A 172 -3.92 -7.38 -38.28
N ASP A 173 -3.50 -6.19 -37.87
CA ASP A 173 -2.09 -5.77 -37.83
C ASP A 173 -1.44 -5.93 -36.43
N ASN A 174 -2.17 -6.52 -35.47
CA ASN A 174 -1.81 -6.56 -34.04
C ASN A 174 -1.47 -5.17 -33.44
N SER A 175 -1.91 -4.08 -34.07
CA SER A 175 -1.75 -2.73 -33.53
C SER A 175 -2.69 -2.52 -32.35
N PHE A 176 -3.89 -3.10 -32.44
CA PHE A 176 -5.02 -2.90 -31.56
C PHE A 176 -5.79 -4.20 -31.36
N GLY A 177 -6.23 -4.47 -30.13
CA GLY A 177 -7.21 -5.51 -29.85
C GLY A 177 -6.87 -6.42 -28.68
N LEU A 178 -5.68 -7.01 -28.65
CA LEU A 178 -5.32 -7.95 -27.58
C LEU A 178 -4.68 -7.23 -26.39
N SER A 179 -5.53 -6.60 -25.58
CA SER A 179 -5.13 -5.87 -24.39
C SER A 179 -5.78 -6.45 -23.15
N PHE A 180 -4.96 -6.82 -22.17
CA PHE A 180 -5.42 -7.26 -20.85
C PHE A 180 -5.09 -6.21 -19.80
N THR A 181 -5.81 -6.27 -18.70
CA THR A 181 -5.52 -5.54 -17.47
C THR A 181 -5.32 -6.53 -16.33
N TRP A 182 -4.75 -6.05 -15.24
CA TRP A 182 -4.60 -6.83 -14.03
C TRP A 182 -4.98 -5.98 -12.83
N ASN A 183 -5.50 -6.62 -11.80
CA ASN A 183 -5.64 -6.00 -10.50
C ASN A 183 -4.92 -6.87 -9.47
N LEU A 184 -4.12 -6.24 -8.63
CA LEU A 184 -3.49 -6.91 -7.52
C LEU A 184 -4.44 -6.74 -6.33
N THR A 185 -5.12 -7.82 -5.97
CA THR A 185 -5.85 -7.87 -4.69
C THR A 185 -4.80 -7.93 -3.58
N GLY A 186 -4.68 -6.83 -2.84
CA GLY A 186 -3.60 -6.58 -1.87
C GLY A 186 -2.90 -5.28 -2.23
N GLU A 187 -2.93 -4.32 -1.31
CA GLU A 187 -2.28 -3.02 -1.45
C GLU A 187 -0.76 -3.23 -1.47
N CYS A 188 -0.22 -3.39 -2.67
CA CYS A 188 1.21 -3.58 -2.90
C CYS A 188 1.74 -2.31 -3.55
N ASP A 189 2.68 -1.65 -2.89
CA ASP A 189 3.45 -0.56 -3.48
C ASP A 189 4.20 -1.08 -4.72
N ASP A 190 4.50 -0.19 -5.68
CA ASP A 190 5.21 -0.49 -6.95
C ASP A 190 6.56 -1.22 -6.77
N ALA A 191 7.08 -1.28 -5.54
CA ALA A 191 8.29 -1.99 -5.15
C ALA A 191 8.05 -3.46 -4.74
N GLY A 192 6.80 -3.94 -4.65
CA GLY A 192 6.47 -5.30 -4.19
C GLY A 192 6.72 -5.56 -2.69
N ILE A 193 7.04 -4.51 -1.92
CA ILE A 193 7.31 -4.59 -0.47
C ILE A 193 5.96 -4.54 0.26
N GLY A 194 5.30 -5.69 0.43
CA GLY A 194 4.05 -5.76 1.20
C GLY A 194 3.11 -6.92 0.85
N CYS A 195 3.36 -7.64 -0.24
CA CYS A 195 2.44 -8.70 -0.67
C CYS A 195 2.60 -9.96 0.19
N GLN A 196 1.86 -10.07 1.28
CA GLN A 196 1.62 -11.34 1.96
C GLN A 196 0.22 -11.83 1.59
N SER A 197 0.13 -12.97 0.91
CA SER A 197 -1.12 -13.62 0.54
C SER A 197 -1.95 -13.96 1.79
N GLU A 198 -3.24 -13.59 1.79
CA GLU A 198 -4.19 -13.79 2.90
C GLU A 198 -4.58 -15.25 3.19
N THR A 199 -3.87 -16.26 2.68
CA THR A 199 -4.33 -17.66 2.80
C THR A 199 -3.75 -18.46 3.97
N LEU A 200 -2.95 -17.88 4.89
CA LEU A 200 -2.32 -18.69 5.94
C LEU A 200 -1.99 -17.96 7.26
N LEU A 201 -2.91 -17.18 7.87
CA LEU A 201 -2.95 -17.08 9.35
C LEU A 201 -4.26 -16.45 9.90
N HIS A 202 -5.33 -17.23 10.00
CA HIS A 202 -6.40 -16.98 10.96
C HIS A 202 -5.91 -17.31 12.39
N ASN A 203 -4.97 -16.51 12.93
CA ASN A 203 -4.68 -16.30 14.37
C ASN A 203 -3.31 -15.62 14.57
N LYS A 204 -3.28 -14.29 14.53
CA LYS A 204 -2.51 -13.39 15.41
C LYS A 204 -2.84 -11.99 14.92
N GLY A 205 -3.73 -11.29 15.60
CA GLY A 205 -3.33 -10.62 16.82
C GLY A 205 -2.77 -9.26 16.42
N LEU A 206 -3.67 -8.29 16.36
CA LEU A 206 -3.49 -6.84 16.38
C LEU A 206 -2.14 -6.39 17.00
N PHE A 207 -1.02 -6.43 16.29
CA PHE A 207 0.22 -5.72 16.64
C PHE A 207 1.21 -5.83 15.47
N GLY A 208 1.25 -4.79 14.62
CA GLY A 208 2.35 -4.60 13.69
C GLY A 208 3.64 -4.41 14.48
N VAL A 209 4.64 -5.21 14.14
CA VAL A 209 5.99 -5.23 14.70
C VAL A 209 6.65 -3.86 14.50
N ALA A 210 6.46 -2.94 15.45
CA ALA A 210 7.42 -1.87 15.63
C ALA A 210 8.67 -2.53 16.24
N ASN A 211 9.81 -2.38 15.55
CA ASN A 211 11.13 -2.80 16.02
C ASN A 211 11.20 -2.67 17.55
N ASP A 212 11.43 -3.75 18.29
CA ASP A 212 11.40 -3.75 19.77
C ASP A 212 12.25 -2.61 20.39
N LYS A 213 13.28 -2.17 19.65
CA LYS A 213 14.15 -1.03 20.00
C LYS A 213 13.46 0.33 19.89
N VAL A 214 12.55 0.52 18.92
CA VAL A 214 11.82 1.77 18.68
C VAL A 214 10.70 1.95 19.71
N ILE A 215 9.95 0.89 20.04
CA ILE A 215 8.95 0.94 21.12
C ILE A 215 9.64 1.25 22.45
N GLY A 216 10.78 0.59 22.72
CA GLY A 216 11.59 0.85 23.92
C GLY A 216 12.06 2.30 24.00
N LEU A 217 12.48 2.90 22.88
CA LEU A 217 12.91 4.29 22.83
C LEU A 217 11.77 5.27 23.08
N ILE A 218 10.59 5.03 22.49
CA ILE A 218 9.41 5.87 22.68
C ILE A 218 8.95 5.80 24.15
N ALA A 219 8.86 4.60 24.72
CA ALA A 219 8.48 4.41 26.12
C ALA A 219 9.47 5.09 27.09
N PHE A 220 10.77 5.03 26.80
CA PHE A 220 11.80 5.70 27.60
C PHE A 220 11.69 7.23 27.55
N ILE A 221 11.39 7.79 26.37
CA ILE A 221 11.17 9.24 26.21
C ILE A 221 9.94 9.68 27.01
N PHE A 222 8.82 8.96 26.92
CA PHE A 222 7.61 9.27 27.69
C PHE A 222 7.87 9.18 29.21
N LEU A 223 8.63 8.20 29.68
CA LEU A 223 9.02 8.08 31.09
C LEU A 223 9.89 9.26 31.55
N ALA A 224 10.88 9.67 30.74
CA ALA A 224 11.75 10.79 31.08
C ALA A 224 10.98 12.13 31.16
N VAL A 225 10.07 12.36 30.22
CA VAL A 225 9.22 13.56 30.19
C VAL A 225 8.28 13.62 31.39
N THR A 226 7.62 12.50 31.72
CA THR A 226 6.72 12.44 32.88
C THR A 226 7.46 12.68 34.20
N LEU A 227 8.65 12.09 34.38
CA LEU A 227 9.50 12.34 35.56
C LEU A 227 9.95 13.80 35.65
N PHE A 228 10.25 14.44 34.51
CA PHE A 228 10.63 15.85 34.47
C PHE A 228 9.47 16.76 34.93
N TYR A 229 8.25 16.52 34.42
CA TYR A 229 7.07 17.28 34.84
C TYR A 229 6.69 17.02 36.30
N ALA A 230 6.81 15.77 36.78
CA ALA A 230 6.58 15.44 38.18
C ALA A 230 7.58 16.17 39.10
N LYS A 231 8.87 16.22 38.73
CA LYS A 231 9.89 16.97 39.48
C LYS A 231 9.60 18.46 39.49
N MET A 232 9.20 19.03 38.35
CA MET A 232 8.81 20.44 38.24
C MET A 232 7.59 20.77 39.11
N ALA A 233 6.58 19.91 39.12
CA ALA A 233 5.40 20.07 39.97
C ALA A 233 5.75 19.94 41.46
N LEU A 234 6.58 18.95 41.82
CA LEU A 234 7.03 18.75 43.19
C LEU A 234 7.87 19.94 43.69
N HIS A 235 8.73 20.51 42.85
CA HIS A 235 9.50 21.70 43.17
C HIS A 235 8.58 22.89 43.48
N LYS A 236 7.56 23.12 42.64
CA LYS A 236 6.56 24.18 42.88
C LYS A 236 5.79 23.96 44.18
N VAL A 237 5.39 22.72 44.46
CA VAL A 237 4.69 22.38 45.72
C VAL A 237 5.61 22.60 46.92
N PHE A 238 6.87 22.20 46.83
CA PHE A 238 7.87 22.42 47.87
C PHE A 238 8.09 23.91 48.14
N ASP A 239 8.18 24.73 47.09
CA ASP A 239 8.28 26.19 47.22
C ASP A 239 7.05 26.77 47.93
N LEU A 240 5.84 26.30 47.61
CA LEU A 240 4.60 26.74 48.26
C LEU A 240 4.50 26.29 49.73
N VAL A 241 4.97 25.10 50.07
CA VAL A 241 5.00 24.61 51.46
C VAL A 241 5.99 25.43 52.28
N LYS A 242 7.18 25.69 51.73
CA LYS A 242 8.19 26.53 52.36
C LYS A 242 7.70 27.96 52.59
N GLU A 243 6.89 28.49 51.69
CA GLU A 243 6.26 29.81 51.85
C GLU A 243 5.19 29.80 52.96
N LYS A 244 4.39 28.73 53.04
CA LYS A 244 3.39 28.55 54.12
C LYS A 244 4.01 28.37 55.50
N GLU A 245 5.11 27.64 55.62
CA GLU A 245 5.84 27.49 56.89
C GLU A 245 6.36 28.85 57.39
N LYS A 246 6.96 29.64 56.51
CA LYS A 246 7.39 31.01 56.84
C LYS A 246 6.23 31.89 57.30
N LEU A 247 5.07 31.81 56.64
CA LEU A 247 3.89 32.57 57.04
C LEU A 247 3.30 32.09 58.38
N GLY A 248 3.44 30.80 58.68
CA GLY A 248 3.08 30.20 59.97
C GLY A 248 3.94 30.72 61.11
N GLU A 249 5.27 30.72 60.96
CA GLU A 249 6.19 31.26 61.97
C GLU A 249 5.97 32.76 62.23
N ILE A 250 5.70 33.55 61.17
CA ILE A 250 5.37 34.97 61.30
C ILE A 250 4.07 35.18 62.09
N LYS A 251 3.04 34.36 61.86
CA LYS A 251 1.77 34.44 62.61
C LYS A 251 1.95 34.06 64.08
N VAL A 252 2.72 33.00 64.36
CA VAL A 252 3.01 32.58 65.74
C VAL A 252 3.77 33.69 66.47
N GLY A 253 4.81 34.27 65.88
CA GLY A 253 5.55 35.39 66.49
C GLY A 253 4.69 36.63 66.77
N LYS A 254 3.69 36.91 65.92
CA LYS A 254 2.75 38.02 66.14
C LYS A 254 1.79 37.77 67.31
N VAL A 255 1.27 36.55 67.44
CA VAL A 255 0.44 36.14 68.59
C VAL A 255 1.28 36.09 69.87
N LEU A 256 2.55 35.71 69.75
CA LEU A 256 3.53 35.68 70.84
C LEU A 256 3.76 37.11 71.40
N GLY A 257 3.97 38.08 70.51
CA GLY A 257 4.13 39.49 70.89
C GLY A 257 2.88 40.12 71.50
N GLU A 258 1.68 39.70 71.08
CA GLU A 258 0.41 40.19 71.64
C GLU A 258 0.16 39.68 73.07
N TYR A 259 0.60 38.47 73.46
CA TYR A 259 0.49 38.05 74.86
C TYR A 259 1.51 38.74 75.76
N GLU A 260 2.72 39.04 75.29
CA GLU A 260 3.75 39.73 76.09
C GLU A 260 3.31 41.15 76.42
N ALA A 261 2.61 41.80 75.48
CA ALA A 261 1.98 43.11 75.69
C ALA A 261 0.79 43.09 76.67
N LEU A 262 0.19 41.92 76.91
CA LEU A 262 -0.93 41.76 77.85
C LEU A 262 -0.53 41.25 79.23
N ASN A 263 0.75 41.00 79.52
CA ASN A 263 1.19 40.58 80.85
C ASN A 263 1.21 41.79 81.81
N PRO A 264 0.29 41.90 82.80
CA PRO A 264 0.30 42.99 83.75
C PRO A 264 1.40 42.74 84.78
N ALA A 265 2.40 43.62 84.82
CA ALA A 265 3.40 43.66 85.88
C ALA A 265 2.70 43.66 87.25
N THR A 266 3.07 42.70 88.08
CA THR A 266 2.63 42.50 89.44
C THR A 266 2.64 43.79 90.26
N VAL A 267 1.49 44.06 90.89
CA VAL A 267 1.25 45.04 91.95
C VAL A 267 2.36 44.98 93.01
N SER A 268 3.09 46.09 93.19
CA SER A 268 3.87 46.35 94.40
C SER A 268 3.03 47.14 95.40
N LYS A 269 2.94 46.57 96.59
CA LYS A 269 2.26 47.06 97.78
C LYS A 269 3.14 48.12 98.46
N SER A 270 2.48 49.01 99.20
CA SER A 270 2.99 49.94 100.22
C SER A 270 3.92 51.07 99.79
N ASP A 271 3.41 52.30 99.87
CA ASP A 271 3.95 53.28 100.82
C ASP A 271 2.82 54.09 101.46
N ILE A 272 2.47 53.64 102.67
CA ILE A 272 1.77 54.38 103.70
C ILE A 272 2.85 54.93 104.64
N LYS A 273 2.82 56.26 104.80
CA LYS A 273 3.01 57.06 106.03
C LYS A 273 4.34 57.80 106.35
N VAL A 274 4.14 59.13 106.47
CA VAL A 274 4.57 60.12 107.51
C VAL A 274 5.88 60.90 107.33
N LEU A 275 5.71 62.23 107.14
CA LEU A 275 6.26 63.34 107.94
C LEU A 275 5.38 64.59 107.63
N ILE A 276 4.58 65.15 108.55
CA ILE A 276 4.92 66.12 109.62
C ILE A 276 5.58 67.39 109.07
N HIS A 277 4.80 68.47 108.88
CA HIS A 277 4.84 69.66 109.73
C HIS A 277 3.52 70.44 109.63
#